data_AF-B6BJ34-F1
#
_entry.id   AF-B6BJ34-F1
#
_cell.length_a   1.000
_cell.length_b   1.000
_cell.length_c   1.000
_cell.angle_alpha   90.00
_cell.angle_beta   90.00
_cell.angle_gamma   90.00
#
_symmetry.space_group_name_H-M   'P 1'
#
loop_
_entity.id
_entity.type
_entity.pdbx_description
1 polymer ?
#
loop_
_entity_poly.entity_id
_entity_poly.type
_entity_poly.pdbx_seq_one_letter_code
_entity_poly.pdbx_strand_id
1 'polypeptide(L)'
;MKSKTLDYYNQNSHELYERYNSADMSKVHKLIDKYTGGADKVLDIGFGSGRDLLHLKRRGILGWGVDGSESFVNLLKTEYPSIRDRLFHSVLPSLNLPQELKESFSVIYSVATWMHIPKEEHFEAILNIKKYLKPNGTLILSYSTLSRDNDPRFFENINPEQLALLFETFGFNLIESSLNADGLGREELVWVTQVYKYTEVSKKGIDQIESILSQDSKDSTYKFALLRSFSQIASSPLNRFSEFKDGYVFFPISMIVEKWIESYWKLMDGEIFIPQRSSEESSNKLAFRKHLEETIRFYRKKNISNPYHTFYNEFQKGISNTSDEFNLVRELINSIINTVISGPVKYSGSSFDDKSFFIIGQGSKTFAKRNQSINPKSLIESCVTIGIKQSAYHELYRYGSWIEDSITLRWARFTEKLSSKSGSNITSGDIVTLLSRDFIAERDTLFARKVYDQYEKDYGELRSVWSSKKISTYEVDHVMPYSVYANNDLWNLLPASKKENGSKSDMLVSMDLINKQKNLMITYWEYMKDKASERFEHEVYSSFKIDPVSSSWKDKLVLAISEQLEITSSIRGLKRWDINT
;
A
#
# COMPACT_ATOMS: atom_id res chain seq x y z
N MET A 1 -13.91 13.31 -10.98
CA MET A 1 -13.30 14.38 -11.81
C MET A 1 -13.66 15.73 -11.22
N LYS A 2 -12.73 16.71 -11.18
CA LYS A 2 -13.01 18.03 -10.56
C LYS A 2 -13.96 18.89 -11.40
N SER A 3 -14.91 19.58 -10.75
CA SER A 3 -15.92 20.46 -11.41
C SER A 3 -15.30 21.42 -12.43
N LYS A 4 -14.22 22.12 -12.04
CA LYS A 4 -13.53 23.08 -12.93
C LYS A 4 -13.12 22.52 -14.29
N THR A 5 -12.81 21.22 -14.34
CA THR A 5 -12.40 20.55 -15.59
C THR A 5 -13.61 20.31 -16.48
N LEU A 6 -14.73 19.86 -15.90
CA LEU A 6 -16.00 19.69 -16.61
C LEU A 6 -16.54 21.03 -17.12
N ASP A 7 -16.48 22.07 -16.29
CA ASP A 7 -16.91 23.43 -16.66
C ASP A 7 -16.15 23.94 -17.89
N TYR A 8 -14.83 23.74 -17.92
CA TYR A 8 -14.02 24.06 -19.09
C TYR A 8 -14.48 23.31 -20.35
N TYR A 9 -14.71 22.00 -20.25
CA TYR A 9 -15.16 21.21 -21.41
C TYR A 9 -16.58 21.57 -21.87
N ASN A 10 -17.49 21.87 -20.95
CA ASN A 10 -18.85 22.30 -21.27
C ASN A 10 -18.85 23.66 -22.00
N GLN A 11 -18.05 24.63 -21.53
CA GLN A 11 -17.96 25.98 -22.09
C GLN A 11 -17.28 26.02 -23.46
N ASN A 12 -16.30 25.15 -23.70
CA ASN A 12 -15.45 25.19 -24.91
C ASN A 12 -15.74 24.04 -25.90
N SER A 13 -16.84 23.29 -25.70
CA SER A 13 -17.14 22.06 -26.46
C SER A 13 -17.12 22.23 -27.99
N HIS A 14 -17.65 23.32 -28.54
CA HIS A 14 -17.67 23.56 -29.99
C HIS A 14 -16.27 23.78 -30.56
N GLU A 15 -15.44 24.62 -29.93
CA GLU A 15 -14.05 24.85 -30.37
C GLU A 15 -13.21 23.56 -30.24
N LEU A 16 -13.37 22.87 -29.11
CA LEU A 16 -12.67 21.62 -28.85
C LEU A 16 -13.10 20.50 -29.79
N TYR A 17 -14.36 20.46 -30.25
CA TYR A 17 -14.84 19.50 -31.23
C TYR A 17 -14.03 19.58 -32.53
N GLU A 18 -13.89 20.78 -33.11
CA GLU A 18 -13.11 21.01 -34.33
C GLU A 18 -11.63 20.65 -34.12
N ARG A 19 -11.05 21.16 -33.03
CA ARG A 19 -9.64 20.91 -32.70
C ARG A 19 -9.33 19.44 -32.46
N TYR A 20 -10.23 18.69 -31.83
CA TYR A 20 -10.01 17.28 -31.53
C TYR A 20 -10.19 16.39 -32.75
N ASN A 21 -10.99 16.82 -33.73
CA ASN A 21 -11.13 16.15 -35.02
C ASN A 21 -9.92 16.39 -35.94
N SER A 22 -9.12 17.43 -35.72
CA SER A 22 -7.88 17.68 -36.48
C SER A 22 -6.64 16.93 -35.95
N ALA A 23 -6.75 16.19 -34.84
CA ALA A 23 -5.62 15.48 -34.24
C ALA A 23 -5.25 14.21 -35.04
N ASP A 24 -3.96 13.90 -35.16
CA ASP A 24 -3.52 12.61 -35.70
C ASP A 24 -3.76 11.50 -34.68
N MET A 25 -4.75 10.65 -34.99
CA MET A 25 -5.16 9.52 -34.16
C MET A 25 -4.66 8.17 -34.68
N SER A 26 -3.83 8.14 -35.72
CA SER A 26 -3.42 6.89 -36.39
C SER A 26 -2.87 5.82 -35.44
N LYS A 27 -2.03 6.20 -34.47
CA LYS A 27 -1.48 5.26 -33.46
C LYS A 27 -2.55 4.72 -32.52
N VAL A 28 -3.43 5.59 -32.03
CA VAL A 28 -4.52 5.21 -31.11
C VAL A 28 -5.55 4.34 -31.84
N HIS A 29 -5.93 4.72 -33.07
CA HIS A 29 -6.84 3.92 -33.91
C HIS A 29 -6.26 2.56 -34.27
N LYS A 30 -4.96 2.47 -34.56
CA LYS A 30 -4.29 1.17 -34.78
C LYS A 30 -4.35 0.28 -33.53
N LEU A 31 -4.20 0.86 -32.34
CA LEU A 31 -4.31 0.13 -31.09
C LEU A 31 -5.76 -0.32 -30.82
N ILE A 32 -6.73 0.58 -31.02
CA ILE A 32 -8.16 0.26 -30.93
C ILE A 32 -8.48 -0.88 -31.90
N ASP A 33 -8.08 -0.79 -33.16
CA ASP A 33 -8.32 -1.83 -34.18
C ASP A 33 -7.68 -3.18 -33.79
N LYS A 34 -6.44 -3.16 -33.25
CA LYS A 34 -5.74 -4.36 -32.78
C LYS A 34 -6.54 -5.12 -31.71
N TYR A 35 -7.21 -4.41 -30.82
CA TYR A 35 -7.92 -5.01 -29.68
C TYR A 35 -9.44 -5.12 -29.87
N THR A 36 -10.00 -4.47 -30.89
CA THR A 36 -11.43 -4.52 -31.22
C THR A 36 -11.76 -5.40 -32.43
N GLY A 37 -10.74 -5.96 -33.11
CA GLY A 37 -10.93 -6.95 -34.17
C GLY A 37 -11.58 -8.24 -33.66
N GLY A 38 -12.91 -8.27 -33.63
CA GLY A 38 -13.71 -9.35 -33.04
C GLY A 38 -14.42 -8.99 -31.72
N ALA A 39 -14.36 -7.72 -31.30
CA ALA A 39 -15.13 -7.21 -30.18
C ALA A 39 -16.63 -7.16 -30.52
N ASP A 40 -17.48 -7.52 -29.56
CA ASP A 40 -18.94 -7.48 -29.74
C ASP A 40 -19.52 -6.11 -29.39
N LYS A 41 -19.16 -5.59 -28.21
CA LYS A 41 -19.50 -4.26 -27.74
C LYS A 41 -18.26 -3.57 -27.20
N VAL A 42 -18.14 -2.29 -27.55
CA VAL A 42 -17.03 -1.45 -27.12
C VAL A 42 -17.56 -0.21 -26.41
N LEU A 43 -16.95 0.16 -25.28
CA LEU A 43 -17.25 1.41 -24.57
C LEU A 43 -16.08 2.38 -24.65
N ASP A 44 -16.37 3.61 -25.06
CA ASP A 44 -15.48 4.76 -25.01
C ASP A 44 -15.84 5.64 -23.80
N ILE A 45 -14.90 5.81 -22.87
CA ILE A 45 -15.07 6.65 -21.67
C ILE A 45 -14.30 7.96 -21.85
N GLY A 46 -15.06 9.05 -21.93
CA GLY A 46 -14.60 10.39 -22.27
C GLY A 46 -14.47 10.57 -23.78
N PHE A 47 -15.54 10.26 -24.53
CA PHE A 47 -15.51 10.24 -26.00
C PHE A 47 -15.26 11.62 -26.64
N GLY A 48 -15.47 12.72 -25.91
CA GLY A 48 -15.23 14.10 -26.37
C GLY A 48 -15.93 14.42 -27.69
N SER A 49 -15.16 14.65 -28.75
CA SER A 49 -15.70 14.93 -30.09
C SER A 49 -16.36 13.72 -30.78
N GLY A 50 -16.29 12.54 -30.17
CA GLY A 50 -16.82 11.30 -30.73
C GLY A 50 -16.02 10.71 -31.89
N ARG A 51 -14.85 11.27 -32.21
CA ARG A 51 -14.01 10.82 -33.35
C ARG A 51 -13.68 9.32 -33.30
N ASP A 52 -13.46 8.78 -32.10
CA ASP A 52 -13.07 7.39 -31.88
C ASP A 52 -14.30 6.46 -32.03
N LEU A 53 -15.46 6.89 -31.53
CA LEU A 53 -16.76 6.24 -31.79
C LEU A 53 -17.12 6.21 -33.29
N LEU A 54 -16.85 7.29 -34.03
CA LEU A 54 -17.07 7.34 -35.47
C LEU A 54 -16.11 6.42 -36.24
N HIS A 55 -14.87 6.28 -35.75
CA HIS A 55 -13.93 5.30 -36.29
C HIS A 55 -14.45 3.87 -36.13
N LEU A 56 -14.92 3.50 -34.92
CA LEU A 56 -15.56 2.20 -34.68
C LEU A 56 -16.75 1.96 -35.62
N LYS A 57 -17.61 2.96 -35.78
CA LYS A 57 -18.78 2.89 -36.67
C LYS A 57 -18.36 2.61 -38.12
N ARG A 58 -17.31 3.27 -38.64
CA ARG A 58 -16.79 3.01 -40.01
C ARG A 58 -16.27 1.58 -40.19
N ARG A 59 -15.87 0.93 -39.10
CA ARG A 59 -15.39 -0.46 -39.08
C ARG A 59 -16.50 -1.48 -38.81
N GLY A 60 -17.75 -1.04 -38.66
CA GLY A 60 -18.88 -1.91 -38.35
C GLY A 60 -18.93 -2.40 -36.91
N ILE A 61 -18.18 -1.77 -36.00
CA ILE A 61 -18.10 -2.15 -34.58
C ILE A 61 -19.14 -1.36 -33.79
N LEU A 62 -19.87 -2.05 -32.90
CA LEU A 62 -20.88 -1.43 -32.04
C LEU A 62 -20.23 -0.70 -30.85
N GLY A 63 -20.16 0.62 -30.96
CA GLY A 63 -19.63 1.51 -29.92
C GLY A 63 -20.73 2.16 -29.05
N TRP A 64 -20.46 2.21 -27.74
CA TRP A 64 -21.14 3.02 -26.73
C TRP A 64 -20.19 4.09 -26.21
N GLY A 65 -20.72 5.25 -25.84
CA GLY A 65 -19.95 6.38 -25.36
C GLY A 65 -20.49 6.92 -24.03
N VAL A 66 -19.57 7.22 -23.12
CA VAL A 66 -19.83 8.07 -21.95
C VAL A 66 -18.95 9.32 -22.02
N ASP A 67 -19.52 10.48 -21.70
CA ASP A 67 -18.74 11.69 -21.44
C ASP A 67 -19.29 12.47 -20.25
N GLY A 68 -18.42 13.17 -19.52
CA GLY A 68 -18.80 14.00 -18.38
C GLY A 68 -19.30 15.40 -18.78
N SER A 69 -18.97 15.86 -19.99
CA SER A 69 -19.45 17.11 -20.58
C SER A 69 -20.82 16.90 -21.20
N GLU A 70 -21.84 17.51 -20.58
CA GLU A 70 -23.20 17.48 -21.12
C GLU A 70 -23.26 18.15 -22.50
N SER A 71 -22.44 19.19 -22.72
CA SER A 71 -22.34 19.86 -24.01
C SER A 71 -21.84 18.93 -25.12
N PHE A 72 -20.81 18.10 -24.85
CA PHE A 72 -20.35 17.11 -25.84
C PHE A 72 -21.40 16.02 -26.11
N VAL A 73 -22.09 15.55 -25.07
CA VAL A 73 -23.17 14.57 -25.22
C VAL A 73 -24.28 15.09 -26.11
N ASN A 74 -24.75 16.31 -25.85
CA ASN A 74 -25.82 16.94 -26.63
C ASN A 74 -25.41 17.23 -28.08
N LEU A 75 -24.19 17.74 -28.26
CA LEU A 75 -23.62 17.99 -29.59
C LEU A 75 -23.56 16.69 -30.40
N LEU A 76 -22.98 15.63 -29.84
CA LEU A 76 -22.78 14.38 -30.57
C LEU A 76 -24.10 13.63 -30.85
N LYS A 77 -25.08 13.71 -29.93
CA LYS A 77 -26.44 13.19 -30.16
C LYS A 77 -27.17 13.91 -31.30
N THR A 78 -26.87 15.19 -31.49
CA THR A 78 -27.46 16.02 -32.56
C THR A 78 -26.80 15.72 -33.90
N GLU A 79 -25.47 15.72 -33.94
CA GLU A 79 -24.69 15.46 -35.16
C GLU A 79 -24.82 14.02 -35.67
N TYR A 80 -24.96 13.04 -34.77
CA TYR A 80 -24.99 11.62 -35.13
C TYR A 80 -26.20 10.85 -34.55
N PRO A 81 -27.44 11.10 -35.06
CA PRO A 81 -28.65 10.46 -34.54
C PRO A 81 -28.59 8.93 -34.51
N SER A 82 -27.88 8.31 -35.46
CA SER A 82 -27.69 6.85 -35.57
C SER A 82 -26.99 6.17 -34.38
N ILE A 83 -26.32 6.93 -33.51
CA ILE A 83 -25.67 6.41 -32.30
C ILE A 83 -26.24 7.01 -31.01
N ARG A 84 -27.28 7.85 -31.12
CA ARG A 84 -27.85 8.65 -30.02
C ARG A 84 -28.18 7.83 -28.78
N ASP A 85 -28.78 6.66 -28.96
CA ASP A 85 -29.22 5.79 -27.86
C ASP A 85 -28.07 5.04 -27.16
N ARG A 86 -26.83 5.20 -27.66
CA ARG A 86 -25.62 4.62 -27.08
C ARG A 86 -24.70 5.66 -26.45
N LEU A 87 -25.15 6.92 -26.35
CA LEU A 87 -24.40 8.03 -25.77
C LEU A 87 -25.00 8.44 -24.42
N PHE A 88 -24.19 8.40 -23.37
CA PHE A 88 -24.61 8.69 -22.01
C PHE A 88 -23.80 9.83 -21.39
N HIS A 89 -24.47 10.61 -20.55
CA HIS A 89 -23.81 11.57 -19.66
C HIS A 89 -23.47 10.87 -18.35
N SER A 90 -22.18 10.70 -18.07
CA SER A 90 -21.67 10.09 -16.84
C SER A 90 -20.21 10.51 -16.65
N VAL A 91 -19.74 10.56 -15.40
CA VAL A 91 -18.41 11.10 -15.10
C VAL A 91 -17.63 10.22 -14.14
N LEU A 92 -16.40 9.83 -14.50
CA LEU A 92 -15.53 9.11 -13.58
C LEU A 92 -15.22 9.97 -12.33
N PRO A 93 -15.19 9.36 -11.12
CA PRO A 93 -15.10 7.92 -10.88
C PRO A 93 -16.43 7.17 -10.97
N SER A 94 -17.57 7.86 -10.88
CA SER A 94 -18.89 7.23 -10.93
C SER A 94 -19.35 6.92 -12.36
N LEU A 95 -19.36 5.65 -12.74
CA LEU A 95 -19.84 5.20 -14.06
C LEU A 95 -21.27 4.66 -13.96
N ASN A 96 -22.26 5.49 -14.30
CA ASN A 96 -23.68 5.18 -14.22
C ASN A 96 -24.25 4.90 -15.60
N LEU A 97 -24.25 3.63 -15.98
CA LEU A 97 -24.85 3.13 -17.20
C LEU A 97 -26.06 2.25 -16.87
N PRO A 98 -27.00 2.05 -17.82
CA PRO A 98 -28.10 1.12 -17.66
C PRO A 98 -27.65 -0.27 -17.17
N GLN A 99 -28.46 -0.87 -16.30
CA GLN A 99 -28.10 -2.10 -15.60
C GLN A 99 -27.84 -3.27 -16.57
N GLU A 100 -28.55 -3.30 -17.70
CA GLU A 100 -28.40 -4.27 -18.79
C GLU A 100 -27.04 -4.20 -19.50
N LEU A 101 -26.24 -3.15 -19.27
CA LEU A 101 -24.90 -3.00 -19.83
C LEU A 101 -23.79 -3.51 -18.89
N LYS A 102 -24.13 -4.00 -17.69
CA LYS A 102 -23.17 -4.68 -16.82
C LYS A 102 -22.55 -5.87 -17.56
N GLU A 103 -21.24 -6.06 -17.36
CA GLU A 103 -20.44 -7.13 -17.97
C GLU A 103 -20.73 -7.34 -19.47
N SER A 104 -20.98 -6.25 -20.20
CA SER A 104 -21.43 -6.32 -21.60
C SER A 104 -20.35 -5.93 -22.60
N PHE A 105 -19.27 -5.27 -22.19
CA PHE A 105 -18.25 -4.77 -23.10
C PHE A 105 -17.06 -5.74 -23.16
N SER A 106 -16.71 -6.21 -24.37
CA SER A 106 -15.46 -6.95 -24.58
C SER A 106 -14.23 -6.04 -24.54
N VAL A 107 -14.42 -4.76 -24.87
CA VAL A 107 -13.36 -3.75 -24.83
C VAL A 107 -13.90 -2.47 -24.21
N ILE A 108 -13.18 -1.92 -23.25
CA ILE A 108 -13.38 -0.55 -22.77
C ILE A 108 -12.10 0.21 -23.08
N TYR A 109 -12.22 1.45 -23.54
CA TYR A 109 -11.06 2.32 -23.63
C TYR A 109 -11.36 3.73 -23.11
N SER A 110 -10.31 4.40 -22.68
CA SER A 110 -10.36 5.78 -22.22
C SER A 110 -9.12 6.52 -22.67
N VAL A 111 -9.31 7.45 -23.60
CA VAL A 111 -8.24 8.25 -24.20
C VAL A 111 -8.35 9.68 -23.68
N ALA A 112 -7.22 10.23 -23.23
CA ALA A 112 -7.11 11.62 -22.77
C ALA A 112 -8.10 12.00 -21.64
N THR A 113 -8.56 11.02 -20.85
CA THR A 113 -9.58 11.24 -19.82
C THR A 113 -9.08 10.88 -18.42
N TRP A 114 -8.33 9.77 -18.28
CA TRP A 114 -7.81 9.32 -16.99
C TRP A 114 -6.96 10.37 -16.26
N MET A 115 -6.19 11.18 -17.02
CA MET A 115 -5.36 12.27 -16.51
C MET A 115 -6.14 13.36 -15.76
N HIS A 116 -7.47 13.41 -15.88
CA HIS A 116 -8.32 14.37 -15.19
C HIS A 116 -8.94 13.82 -13.89
N ILE A 117 -8.63 12.57 -13.54
CA ILE A 117 -9.14 11.91 -12.34
C ILE A 117 -8.07 12.09 -11.25
N PRO A 118 -8.40 12.75 -10.12
CA PRO A 118 -7.53 12.80 -8.95
C PRO A 118 -7.10 11.39 -8.52
N LYS A 119 -5.85 11.25 -8.08
CA LYS A 119 -5.27 9.97 -7.65
C LYS A 119 -6.15 9.24 -6.63
N GLU A 120 -6.81 10.01 -5.75
CA GLU A 120 -7.68 9.51 -4.71
C GLU A 120 -8.95 8.84 -5.26
N GLU A 121 -9.37 9.19 -6.47
CA GLU A 121 -10.57 8.67 -7.14
C GLU A 121 -10.25 7.48 -8.09
N HIS A 122 -8.98 7.13 -8.29
CA HIS A 122 -8.57 6.06 -9.22
C HIS A 122 -9.16 4.70 -8.82
N PHE A 123 -9.16 4.38 -7.54
CA PHE A 123 -9.69 3.11 -7.02
C PHE A 123 -11.18 2.93 -7.39
N GLU A 124 -12.01 3.94 -7.10
CA GLU A 124 -13.44 3.90 -7.40
C GLU A 124 -13.67 3.84 -8.93
N ALA A 125 -12.89 4.60 -9.71
CA ALA A 125 -12.97 4.58 -11.16
C ALA A 125 -12.71 3.17 -11.74
N ILE A 126 -11.73 2.43 -11.20
CA ILE A 126 -11.42 1.07 -11.66
C ILE A 126 -12.57 0.10 -11.35
N LEU A 127 -13.13 0.15 -10.14
CA LEU A 127 -14.29 -0.67 -9.77
C LEU A 127 -15.48 -0.43 -10.70
N ASN A 128 -15.74 0.84 -11.00
CA ASN A 128 -16.86 1.23 -11.84
C ASN A 128 -16.63 0.87 -13.32
N ILE A 129 -15.38 0.87 -13.82
CA ILE A 129 -15.05 0.33 -15.14
C ILE A 129 -15.22 -1.19 -15.17
N LYS A 130 -14.68 -1.90 -14.17
CA LYS A 130 -14.75 -3.36 -14.06
C LYS A 130 -16.18 -3.88 -14.13
N LYS A 131 -17.13 -3.19 -13.47
CA LYS A 131 -18.57 -3.52 -13.45
C LYS A 131 -19.21 -3.71 -14.83
N TYR A 132 -18.68 -3.06 -15.87
CA TYR A 132 -19.22 -3.14 -17.24
C TYR A 132 -18.35 -3.96 -18.20
N LEU A 133 -17.13 -4.32 -17.81
CA LEU A 133 -16.23 -5.12 -18.62
C LEU A 133 -16.56 -6.61 -18.48
N LYS A 134 -16.57 -7.34 -19.59
CA LYS A 134 -16.71 -8.80 -19.61
C LYS A 134 -15.50 -9.48 -18.95
N PRO A 135 -15.68 -10.68 -18.35
CA PRO A 135 -14.55 -11.57 -18.06
C PRO A 135 -13.70 -11.79 -19.33
N ASN A 136 -12.37 -11.76 -19.20
CA ASN A 136 -11.42 -11.75 -20.32
C ASN A 136 -11.58 -10.54 -21.27
N GLY A 137 -12.25 -9.48 -20.84
CA GLY A 137 -12.31 -8.22 -21.59
C GLY A 137 -10.97 -7.47 -21.57
N THR A 138 -10.83 -6.52 -22.47
CA THR A 138 -9.64 -5.68 -22.61
C THR A 138 -9.94 -4.24 -22.17
N LEU A 139 -9.08 -3.65 -21.36
CA LEU A 139 -9.11 -2.22 -21.05
C LEU A 139 -7.91 -1.53 -21.69
N ILE A 140 -8.13 -0.40 -22.35
CA ILE A 140 -7.07 0.42 -22.95
C ILE A 140 -7.12 1.82 -22.33
N LEU A 141 -6.02 2.26 -21.72
CA LEU A 141 -5.89 3.61 -21.18
C LEU A 141 -4.80 4.36 -21.94
N SER A 142 -5.07 5.59 -22.33
CA SER A 142 -4.07 6.49 -22.91
C SER A 142 -4.16 7.86 -22.25
N TYR A 143 -3.09 8.28 -21.57
CA TYR A 143 -3.09 9.49 -20.74
C TYR A 143 -1.71 10.16 -20.71
N SER A 144 -1.67 11.46 -20.40
CA SER A 144 -0.41 12.15 -20.11
C SER A 144 -0.03 11.95 -18.64
N THR A 145 1.26 11.82 -18.36
CA THR A 145 1.74 11.51 -17.00
C THR A 145 1.94 12.72 -16.09
N LEU A 146 2.04 13.93 -16.64
CA LEU A 146 2.44 15.13 -15.90
C LEU A 146 1.27 16.03 -15.51
N SER A 147 1.34 16.59 -14.30
CA SER A 147 0.50 17.71 -13.86
C SER A 147 0.80 18.98 -14.64
N ARG A 148 -0.15 19.93 -14.66
CA ARG A 148 -0.04 21.19 -15.39
C ARG A 148 -0.57 22.34 -14.53
N ASP A 149 0.34 23.14 -13.99
CA ASP A 149 -0.02 24.17 -13.03
C ASP A 149 -0.73 25.37 -13.66
N ASN A 150 -0.49 25.63 -14.95
CA ASN A 150 -1.05 26.77 -15.69
C ASN A 150 -2.23 26.40 -16.62
N ASP A 151 -2.78 25.19 -16.51
CA ASP A 151 -3.96 24.79 -17.29
C ASP A 151 -5.24 24.97 -16.43
N PRO A 152 -6.33 25.54 -16.97
CA PRO A 152 -7.58 25.65 -16.23
C PRO A 152 -8.15 24.29 -15.79
N ARG A 153 -7.83 23.22 -16.54
CA ARG A 153 -8.21 21.85 -16.22
C ARG A 153 -7.26 21.23 -15.20
N PHE A 154 -7.76 20.25 -14.46
CA PHE A 154 -6.95 19.47 -13.55
C PHE A 154 -6.19 18.38 -14.32
N PHE A 155 -4.90 18.20 -14.02
CA PHE A 155 -4.08 17.10 -14.52
C PHE A 155 -3.38 16.41 -13.35
N GLU A 156 -3.60 15.12 -13.21
CA GLU A 156 -2.94 14.29 -12.20
C GLU A 156 -1.52 13.93 -12.62
N ASN A 157 -0.62 13.85 -11.65
CA ASN A 157 0.70 13.26 -11.84
C ASN A 157 0.60 11.74 -11.69
N ILE A 158 0.66 11.03 -12.81
CA ILE A 158 0.39 9.59 -12.85
C ILE A 158 1.69 8.83 -13.06
N ASN A 159 2.03 7.98 -12.08
CA ASN A 159 3.05 6.96 -12.22
C ASN A 159 2.43 5.70 -12.87
N PRO A 160 2.84 5.30 -14.09
CA PRO A 160 2.24 4.18 -14.81
C PRO A 160 2.33 2.84 -14.09
N GLU A 161 3.41 2.60 -13.37
CA GLU A 161 3.64 1.35 -12.63
C GLU A 161 2.71 1.26 -11.41
N GLN A 162 2.57 2.36 -10.64
CA GLN A 162 1.60 2.46 -9.55
C GLN A 162 0.17 2.27 -10.03
N LEU A 163 -0.18 2.85 -11.18
CA LEU A 163 -1.51 2.67 -11.76
C LEU A 163 -1.73 1.21 -12.18
N ALA A 164 -0.74 0.57 -12.82
CA ALA A 164 -0.84 -0.82 -13.22
C ALA A 164 -1.06 -1.77 -12.03
N LEU A 165 -0.40 -1.52 -10.90
CA LEU A 165 -0.60 -2.29 -9.67
C LEU A 165 -2.01 -2.18 -9.15
N LEU A 166 -2.52 -0.95 -9.10
CA LEU A 166 -3.88 -0.69 -8.66
C LEU A 166 -4.87 -1.47 -9.54
N PHE A 167 -4.70 -1.44 -10.86
CA PHE A 167 -5.49 -2.28 -11.78
C PHE A 167 -5.33 -3.78 -11.49
N GLU A 168 -4.12 -4.24 -11.24
CA GLU A 168 -3.85 -5.63 -10.90
C GLU A 168 -4.62 -6.07 -9.66
N THR A 169 -4.72 -5.25 -8.61
CA THR A 169 -5.53 -5.58 -7.41
C THR A 169 -6.97 -5.98 -7.74
N PHE A 170 -7.51 -5.50 -8.86
CA PHE A 170 -8.87 -5.80 -9.32
C PHE A 170 -8.99 -6.91 -10.36
N GLY A 171 -7.89 -7.57 -10.73
CA GLY A 171 -7.84 -8.68 -11.69
C GLY A 171 -7.46 -8.28 -13.12
N PHE A 172 -6.95 -7.07 -13.32
CA PHE A 172 -6.44 -6.62 -14.61
C PHE A 172 -4.95 -6.95 -14.74
N ASN A 173 -4.52 -7.58 -15.82
CA ASN A 173 -3.11 -7.88 -16.06
C ASN A 173 -2.61 -6.96 -17.16
N LEU A 174 -1.53 -6.23 -16.92
CA LEU A 174 -0.90 -5.40 -17.94
C LEU A 174 -0.30 -6.31 -19.04
N ILE A 175 -0.79 -6.19 -20.27
CA ILE A 175 -0.32 -6.99 -21.42
C ILE A 175 0.51 -6.18 -22.42
N GLU A 176 0.37 -4.85 -22.42
CA GLU A 176 1.14 -3.95 -23.28
C GLU A 176 1.25 -2.58 -22.60
N SER A 177 2.42 -1.96 -22.67
CA SER A 177 2.66 -0.58 -22.22
C SER A 177 3.61 0.11 -23.20
N SER A 178 3.30 1.33 -23.61
CA SER A 178 4.10 2.09 -24.57
C SER A 178 4.13 3.58 -24.24
N LEU A 179 5.29 4.21 -24.43
CA LEU A 179 5.45 5.66 -24.44
C LEU A 179 5.15 6.21 -25.83
N ASN A 180 4.31 7.23 -25.90
CA ASN A 180 3.87 7.85 -27.14
C ASN A 180 4.18 9.35 -27.14
N ALA A 181 4.54 9.88 -28.31
CA ALA A 181 4.61 11.31 -28.55
C ALA A 181 3.19 11.91 -28.65
N ASP A 182 3.04 13.18 -28.31
CA ASP A 182 1.76 13.90 -28.36
C ASP A 182 1.25 14.09 -29.80
N GLY A 183 0.02 13.65 -30.09
CA GLY A 183 -0.60 13.76 -31.42
C GLY A 183 -1.00 15.18 -31.84
N LEU A 184 -0.84 16.17 -30.95
CA LEU A 184 -1.03 17.59 -31.22
C LEU A 184 0.31 18.36 -31.28
N GLY A 185 1.44 17.66 -31.28
CA GLY A 185 2.77 18.25 -31.50
C GLY A 185 3.37 18.99 -30.30
N ARG A 186 2.91 18.75 -29.07
CA ARG A 186 3.48 19.38 -27.86
C ARG A 186 4.67 18.58 -27.36
N GLU A 187 5.88 19.09 -27.57
CA GLU A 187 7.15 18.37 -27.31
C GLU A 187 7.39 17.98 -25.84
N GLU A 188 6.80 18.71 -24.88
CA GLU A 188 7.02 18.50 -23.45
C GLU A 188 6.10 17.43 -22.81
N LEU A 189 5.15 16.87 -23.58
CA LEU A 189 4.17 15.92 -23.05
C LEU A 189 4.54 14.46 -23.35
N VAL A 190 4.69 13.68 -22.28
CA VAL A 190 4.83 12.23 -22.35
C VAL A 190 3.45 11.58 -22.24
N TRP A 191 3.08 10.82 -23.28
CA TRP A 191 1.89 9.97 -23.24
C TRP A 191 2.26 8.55 -22.90
N VAL A 192 1.46 7.93 -22.06
CA VAL A 192 1.53 6.51 -21.75
C VAL A 192 0.25 5.86 -22.24
N THR A 193 0.41 4.74 -22.92
CA THR A 193 -0.71 3.87 -23.26
C THR A 193 -0.50 2.50 -22.65
N GLN A 194 -1.47 2.05 -21.85
CA GLN A 194 -1.45 0.77 -21.16
C GLN A 194 -2.67 -0.05 -21.58
N VAL A 195 -2.43 -1.32 -21.88
CA VAL A 195 -3.48 -2.28 -22.23
C VAL A 195 -3.51 -3.37 -21.17
N TYR A 196 -4.70 -3.63 -20.65
CA TYR A 196 -4.94 -4.61 -19.61
C TYR A 196 -5.89 -5.70 -20.09
N LYS A 197 -5.62 -6.94 -19.69
CA LYS A 197 -6.55 -8.06 -19.80
C LYS A 197 -7.18 -8.34 -18.45
N TYR A 198 -8.51 -8.27 -18.37
CA TYR A 198 -9.22 -8.65 -17.17
C TYR A 198 -9.33 -10.18 -17.11
N THR A 199 -8.42 -10.85 -16.39
CA THR A 199 -8.49 -12.30 -16.15
C THR A 199 -8.60 -12.56 -14.67
N GLU A 200 -9.41 -13.53 -14.27
CA GLU A 200 -9.33 -14.01 -12.90
C GLU A 200 -7.93 -14.57 -12.62
N VAL A 201 -7.36 -14.12 -11.49
CA VAL A 201 -6.07 -14.42 -10.83
C VAL A 201 -5.00 -15.19 -11.64
N SER A 202 -3.84 -14.55 -11.85
CA SER A 202 -2.64 -15.21 -12.37
C SER A 202 -2.09 -16.19 -11.32
N LYS A 203 -2.12 -17.51 -11.59
CA LYS A 203 -1.60 -18.56 -10.67
C LYS A 203 -0.06 -18.58 -10.52
N LYS A 204 0.69 -17.79 -11.31
CA LYS A 204 2.16 -17.88 -11.34
C LYS A 204 2.84 -17.40 -10.06
N GLY A 205 2.28 -16.41 -9.36
CA GLY A 205 2.88 -15.88 -8.13
C GLY A 205 2.80 -16.84 -6.95
N ILE A 206 1.65 -17.50 -6.77
CA ILE A 206 1.43 -18.40 -5.64
C ILE A 206 2.27 -19.66 -5.78
N ASP A 207 2.41 -20.19 -7.00
CA ASP A 207 3.27 -21.34 -7.30
C ASP A 207 4.74 -21.04 -6.97
N GLN A 208 5.19 -19.80 -7.21
CA GLN A 208 6.54 -19.36 -6.84
C GLN A 208 6.75 -19.36 -5.31
N ILE A 209 5.80 -18.78 -4.55
CA ILE A 209 5.84 -18.75 -3.08
C ILE A 209 5.81 -20.17 -2.52
N GLU A 210 4.90 -21.02 -3.00
CA GLU A 210 4.74 -22.39 -2.53
C GLU A 210 5.97 -23.24 -2.76
N SER A 211 6.63 -23.10 -3.91
CA SER A 211 7.87 -23.81 -4.18
C SER A 211 9.02 -23.32 -3.29
N ILE A 212 9.14 -22.03 -2.98
CA ILE A 212 10.15 -21.57 -2.01
C ILE A 212 9.89 -22.16 -0.62
N LEU A 213 8.63 -22.19 -0.20
CA LEU A 213 8.24 -22.78 1.08
C LEU A 213 8.51 -24.29 1.09
N SER A 214 8.24 -24.98 -0.03
CA SER A 214 8.35 -26.43 -0.18
C SER A 214 9.77 -26.91 -0.49
N GLN A 215 10.65 -26.04 -1.00
CA GLN A 215 12.06 -26.34 -1.20
C GLN A 215 12.76 -26.52 0.15
N ASP A 216 13.13 -27.76 0.42
CA ASP A 216 13.68 -28.23 1.69
C ASP A 216 15.18 -27.88 1.78
N SER A 217 15.53 -26.59 1.91
CA SER A 217 16.86 -26.22 2.38
C SER A 217 16.90 -26.38 3.90
N LYS A 218 17.69 -27.37 4.34
CA LYS A 218 17.53 -28.16 5.58
C LYS A 218 17.99 -27.52 6.89
N ASP A 219 18.35 -26.24 6.88
CA ASP A 219 19.19 -25.74 7.98
C ASP A 219 18.53 -24.72 8.89
N SER A 220 17.71 -23.77 8.43
CA SER A 220 17.26 -22.66 9.29
C SER A 220 15.87 -22.09 8.97
N THR A 221 15.30 -21.33 9.89
CA THR A 221 13.99 -20.66 9.75
C THR A 221 14.01 -19.37 8.93
N TYR A 222 15.15 -18.97 8.38
CA TYR A 222 15.33 -17.70 7.67
C TYR A 222 14.38 -17.49 6.48
N LYS A 223 14.04 -18.55 5.74
CA LYS A 223 13.11 -18.43 4.61
C LYS A 223 11.69 -18.08 5.06
N PHE A 224 11.26 -18.65 6.19
CA PHE A 224 9.95 -18.36 6.78
C PHE A 224 9.93 -16.92 7.29
N ALA A 225 10.98 -16.51 8.01
CA ALA A 225 11.13 -15.14 8.47
C ALA A 225 11.10 -14.14 7.31
N LEU A 226 11.84 -14.38 6.23
CA LEU A 226 11.90 -13.48 5.07
C LEU A 226 10.52 -13.34 4.38
N LEU A 227 9.88 -14.46 4.01
CA LEU A 227 8.59 -14.43 3.34
C LEU A 227 7.48 -13.87 4.24
N ARG A 228 7.51 -14.19 5.55
CA ARG A 228 6.59 -13.60 6.53
C ARG A 228 6.74 -12.09 6.58
N SER A 229 7.97 -11.57 6.64
CA SER A 229 8.23 -10.13 6.61
C SER A 229 7.67 -9.47 5.36
N PHE A 230 7.91 -10.04 4.17
CA PHE A 230 7.33 -9.48 2.94
C PHE A 230 5.80 -9.53 2.94
N SER A 231 5.18 -10.59 3.47
CA SER A 231 3.73 -10.71 3.61
C SER A 231 3.14 -9.59 4.48
N GLN A 232 3.77 -9.34 5.62
CA GLN A 232 3.37 -8.28 6.55
C GLN A 232 3.60 -6.87 5.97
N ILE A 233 4.71 -6.65 5.28
CA ILE A 233 5.02 -5.37 4.64
C ILE A 233 4.05 -5.08 3.51
N ALA A 234 3.85 -6.03 2.58
CA ALA A 234 2.99 -5.85 1.41
C ALA A 234 1.52 -5.60 1.78
N SER A 235 1.04 -6.19 2.88
CA SER A 235 -0.35 -6.03 3.33
C SER A 235 -0.58 -4.88 4.32
N SER A 236 0.43 -4.04 4.55
CA SER A 236 0.39 -2.92 5.51
C SER A 236 0.68 -1.57 4.85
N PRO A 237 0.51 -0.42 5.56
CA PRO A 237 0.83 0.91 5.03
C PRO A 237 2.29 1.03 4.57
N LEU A 238 3.18 0.19 5.11
CA LEU A 238 4.58 0.08 4.70
C LEU A 238 4.75 -0.21 3.21
N ASN A 239 3.71 -0.74 2.56
CA ASN A 239 3.69 -0.94 1.12
C ASN A 239 4.02 0.33 0.32
N ARG A 240 3.78 1.53 0.87
CA ARG A 240 4.13 2.82 0.25
C ARG A 240 5.63 3.00 -0.04
N PHE A 241 6.48 2.19 0.58
CA PHE A 241 7.92 2.17 0.33
C PHE A 241 8.33 1.28 -0.86
N SER A 242 7.38 0.59 -1.49
CA SER A 242 7.64 -0.23 -2.67
C SER A 242 8.19 0.61 -3.83
N GLU A 243 9.28 0.15 -4.43
CA GLU A 243 9.79 0.68 -5.70
C GLU A 243 9.76 -0.43 -6.77
N PHE A 244 9.07 -0.17 -7.88
CA PHE A 244 8.92 -1.12 -8.97
C PHE A 244 10.02 -0.89 -10.01
N LYS A 245 10.82 -1.92 -10.27
CA LYS A 245 11.92 -1.82 -11.21
C LYS A 245 12.33 -3.19 -11.74
N ASP A 246 12.50 -3.28 -13.06
CA ASP A 246 13.02 -4.47 -13.77
C ASP A 246 12.29 -5.79 -13.44
N GLY A 247 10.98 -5.72 -13.16
CA GLY A 247 10.14 -6.88 -12.78
C GLY A 247 10.24 -7.30 -11.31
N TYR A 248 10.81 -6.44 -10.46
CA TYR A 248 10.91 -6.63 -9.01
C TYR A 248 10.27 -5.46 -8.27
N VAL A 249 9.92 -5.73 -7.01
CA VAL A 249 9.43 -4.74 -6.05
C VAL A 249 10.42 -4.67 -4.90
N PHE A 250 11.02 -3.50 -4.73
CA PHE A 250 12.06 -3.25 -3.75
C PHE A 250 11.50 -2.60 -2.49
N PHE A 251 11.99 -3.07 -1.34
CA PHE A 251 11.70 -2.49 -0.02
C PHE A 251 13.01 -2.24 0.74
N PRO A 252 13.09 -1.20 1.59
CA PRO A 252 14.21 -1.02 2.51
C PRO A 252 14.41 -2.28 3.37
N ILE A 253 15.63 -2.80 3.45
CA ILE A 253 15.93 -4.00 4.25
C ILE A 253 15.62 -3.80 5.74
N SER A 254 15.65 -2.55 6.21
CA SER A 254 15.33 -2.18 7.58
C SER A 254 13.95 -2.69 8.02
N MET A 255 12.95 -2.66 7.13
CA MET A 255 11.61 -3.17 7.42
C MET A 255 11.62 -4.68 7.68
N ILE A 256 12.45 -5.42 6.94
CA ILE A 256 12.65 -6.86 7.15
C ILE A 256 13.38 -7.08 8.48
N VAL A 257 14.41 -6.28 8.76
CA VAL A 257 15.18 -6.36 10.01
C VAL A 257 14.27 -6.16 11.23
N GLU A 258 13.42 -5.16 11.23
CA GLU A 258 12.47 -4.89 12.32
C GLU A 258 11.53 -6.09 12.57
N LYS A 259 10.98 -6.67 11.50
CA LYS A 259 10.13 -7.87 11.59
C LYS A 259 10.89 -9.12 12.04
N TRP A 260 12.18 -9.22 11.70
CA TRP A 260 13.05 -10.29 12.21
C TRP A 260 13.34 -10.12 13.70
N ILE A 261 13.69 -8.90 14.14
CA ILE A 261 13.89 -8.62 15.57
C ILE A 261 12.61 -8.99 16.33
N GLU A 262 11.44 -8.52 15.89
CA GLU A 262 10.16 -8.85 16.53
C GLU A 262 9.92 -10.37 16.60
N SER A 263 10.00 -11.07 15.46
CA SER A 263 9.67 -12.50 15.39
C SER A 263 10.64 -13.36 16.18
N TYR A 264 11.95 -13.08 16.10
CA TYR A 264 12.94 -13.87 16.83
C TYR A 264 12.99 -13.49 18.31
N TRP A 265 12.67 -12.25 18.69
CA TRP A 265 12.52 -11.87 20.10
C TRP A 265 11.42 -12.70 20.76
N LYS A 266 10.26 -12.88 20.09
CA LYS A 266 9.17 -13.77 20.56
C LYS A 266 9.62 -15.19 20.86
N LEU A 267 10.61 -15.68 20.12
CA LEU A 267 11.12 -17.04 20.22
C LEU A 267 12.33 -17.18 21.16
N MET A 268 13.00 -16.08 21.50
CA MET A 268 14.26 -16.11 22.26
C MET A 268 14.18 -15.43 23.63
N ASP A 269 13.14 -14.64 23.89
CA ASP A 269 12.88 -13.98 25.17
C ASP A 269 12.15 -14.92 26.16
N GLY A 270 12.70 -16.11 26.34
CA GLY A 270 12.18 -17.15 27.24
C GLY A 270 13.30 -17.89 27.98
N GLU A 271 12.92 -18.71 28.95
CA GLU A 271 13.87 -19.56 29.69
C GLU A 271 14.26 -20.82 28.90
N ILE A 272 13.33 -21.31 28.09
CA ILE A 272 13.53 -22.50 27.26
C ILE A 272 14.24 -22.09 25.97
N PHE A 273 15.33 -22.80 25.65
CA PHE A 273 15.99 -22.62 24.36
C PHE A 273 15.13 -23.18 23.22
N ILE A 274 14.79 -22.33 22.26
CA ILE A 274 14.03 -22.71 21.06
C ILE A 274 14.97 -22.73 19.85
N PRO A 275 15.27 -23.89 19.24
CA PRO A 275 16.13 -23.98 18.08
C PRO A 275 15.45 -23.40 16.83
N GLN A 276 16.21 -22.60 16.09
CA GLN A 276 15.84 -21.97 14.81
C GLN A 276 16.75 -22.45 13.68
N ARG A 277 17.74 -23.29 14.01
CA ARG A 277 18.65 -23.95 13.10
C ARG A 277 18.89 -25.42 13.51
N SER A 278 19.20 -26.28 12.55
CA SER A 278 19.72 -27.64 12.82
C SER A 278 21.02 -27.58 13.63
N SER A 279 21.09 -28.37 14.71
CA SER A 279 22.26 -28.49 15.61
C SER A 279 22.70 -27.16 16.25
N GLU A 280 21.75 -26.27 16.51
CA GLU A 280 22.03 -24.94 17.05
C GLU A 280 22.57 -24.95 18.49
N GLU A 281 22.10 -25.88 19.31
CA GLU A 281 22.50 -26.01 20.72
C GLU A 281 23.98 -26.42 20.87
N SER A 282 24.51 -27.20 19.94
CA SER A 282 25.81 -27.85 20.07
C SER A 282 26.98 -27.11 19.42
N SER A 283 26.79 -26.53 18.23
CA SER A 283 27.93 -26.01 17.45
C SER A 283 27.58 -24.98 16.37
N ASN A 284 26.34 -24.90 15.89
CA ASN A 284 25.98 -24.09 14.72
C ASN A 284 24.93 -23.03 15.07
N LYS A 285 25.33 -22.01 15.83
CA LYS A 285 24.42 -20.96 16.29
C LYS A 285 23.85 -20.14 15.13
N LEU A 286 22.60 -19.69 15.26
CA LEU A 286 22.03 -18.68 14.36
C LEU A 286 22.91 -17.42 14.40
N ALA A 287 23.23 -16.86 13.24
CA ALA A 287 24.28 -15.85 13.11
C ALA A 287 24.10 -14.61 14.02
N PHE A 288 22.86 -14.17 14.24
CA PHE A 288 22.52 -13.01 15.06
C PHE A 288 22.03 -13.36 16.47
N ARG A 289 21.90 -14.64 16.84
CA ARG A 289 21.32 -15.04 18.14
C ARG A 289 22.06 -14.41 19.31
N LYS A 290 23.39 -14.46 19.31
CA LYS A 290 24.21 -13.88 20.38
C LYS A 290 23.87 -12.40 20.59
N HIS A 291 23.86 -11.61 19.51
CA HIS A 291 23.56 -10.18 19.57
C HIS A 291 22.13 -9.91 20.05
N LEU A 292 21.16 -10.74 19.61
CA LEU A 292 19.77 -10.62 20.04
C LEU A 292 19.60 -10.95 21.53
N GLU A 293 20.19 -12.04 22.01
CA GLU A 293 20.15 -12.42 23.43
C GLU A 293 20.85 -11.41 24.33
N GLU A 294 21.93 -10.79 23.87
CA GLU A 294 22.60 -9.68 24.58
C GLU A 294 21.69 -8.45 24.65
N THR A 295 20.99 -8.13 23.55
CA THR A 295 20.01 -7.04 23.48
C THR A 295 18.83 -7.30 24.41
N ILE A 296 18.25 -8.50 24.37
CA ILE A 296 17.18 -8.94 25.28
C ILE A 296 17.63 -8.80 26.74
N ARG A 297 18.82 -9.31 27.08
CA ARG A 297 19.37 -9.22 28.45
C ARG A 297 19.55 -7.78 28.91
N PHE A 298 19.97 -6.88 28.03
CA PHE A 298 20.10 -5.45 28.34
C PHE A 298 18.73 -4.84 28.66
N TYR A 299 17.74 -5.04 27.79
CA TYR A 299 16.40 -4.47 27.97
C TYR A 299 15.61 -5.11 29.12
N ARG A 300 15.86 -6.39 29.42
CA ARG A 300 15.27 -7.07 30.59
C ARG A 300 15.70 -6.44 31.91
N LYS A 301 16.90 -5.85 31.98
CA LYS A 301 17.33 -5.07 33.15
C LYS A 301 16.56 -3.75 33.31
N LYS A 302 16.12 -3.14 32.21
CA LYS A 302 15.31 -1.91 32.21
C LYS A 302 13.84 -2.21 32.55
N ASN A 303 13.29 -3.27 32.00
CA ASN A 303 11.92 -3.70 32.25
C ASN A 303 11.79 -5.23 32.10
N ILE A 304 11.68 -5.92 33.23
CA ILE A 304 11.57 -7.38 33.27
C ILE A 304 10.25 -7.86 32.64
N SER A 305 9.17 -7.09 32.80
CA SER A 305 7.82 -7.53 32.40
C SER A 305 7.60 -7.51 30.89
N ASN A 306 8.21 -6.56 30.18
CA ASN A 306 8.10 -6.44 28.73
C ASN A 306 9.32 -5.72 28.14
N PRO A 307 10.46 -6.42 27.99
CA PRO A 307 11.70 -5.81 27.52
C PRO A 307 11.62 -5.41 26.05
N TYR A 308 10.88 -6.15 25.22
CA TYR A 308 10.66 -5.80 23.81
C TYR A 308 9.98 -4.44 23.67
N HIS A 309 8.94 -4.17 24.47
CA HIS A 309 8.23 -2.88 24.44
C HIS A 309 9.13 -1.70 24.79
N THR A 310 10.03 -1.88 25.77
CA THR A 310 11.03 -0.87 26.11
C THR A 310 12.03 -0.65 24.97
N PHE A 311 12.50 -1.72 24.34
CA PHE A 311 13.34 -1.63 23.14
C PHE A 311 12.64 -0.89 22.00
N TYR A 312 11.42 -1.30 21.67
CA TYR A 312 10.63 -0.71 20.59
C TYR A 312 10.45 0.79 20.81
N ASN A 313 10.08 1.22 22.02
CA ASN A 313 9.91 2.63 22.34
C ASN A 313 11.20 3.46 22.22
N GLU A 314 12.34 2.93 22.67
CA GLU A 314 13.63 3.61 22.50
C GLU A 314 14.08 3.65 21.04
N PHE A 315 13.83 2.58 20.29
CA PHE A 315 14.10 2.49 18.86
C PHE A 315 13.27 3.51 18.06
N GLN A 316 11.98 3.67 18.37
CA GLN A 316 11.11 4.67 17.72
C GLN A 316 11.55 6.12 18.04
N LYS A 317 11.93 6.38 19.29
CA LYS A 317 12.47 7.70 19.69
C LYS A 317 13.80 8.01 18.98
N GLY A 318 14.64 7.00 18.84
CA GLY A 318 15.98 7.12 18.29
C GLY A 318 17.03 6.88 19.36
N ILE A 319 17.70 5.74 19.24
CA ILE A 319 18.80 5.37 20.13
C ILE A 319 20.01 6.23 19.79
N SER A 320 20.40 7.10 20.72
CA SER A 320 21.50 8.06 20.54
C SER A 320 22.83 7.35 20.28
N ASN A 321 23.67 7.91 19.40
CA ASN A 321 25.02 7.40 19.09
C ASN A 321 26.01 7.49 20.26
N THR A 322 25.66 8.21 21.32
CA THR A 322 26.45 8.33 22.56
C THR A 322 25.98 7.39 23.67
N SER A 323 24.88 6.66 23.47
CA SER A 323 24.34 5.72 24.45
C SER A 323 25.12 4.40 24.49
N ASP A 324 25.11 3.76 25.65
CA ASP A 324 25.72 2.43 25.83
C ASP A 324 25.02 1.34 24.98
N GLU A 325 23.71 1.50 24.73
CA GLU A 325 22.90 0.56 23.94
C GLU A 325 23.12 0.68 22.43
N PHE A 326 23.68 1.80 21.94
CA PHE A 326 23.84 2.04 20.50
C PHE A 326 24.63 0.93 19.81
N ASN A 327 25.80 0.57 20.35
CA ASN A 327 26.64 -0.45 19.73
C ASN A 327 25.97 -1.83 19.78
N LEU A 328 25.26 -2.13 20.87
CA LEU A 328 24.54 -3.39 21.04
C LEU A 328 23.48 -3.57 19.96
N VAL A 329 22.63 -2.56 19.77
CA VAL A 329 21.56 -2.58 18.76
C VAL A 329 22.12 -2.50 17.34
N ARG A 330 23.18 -1.72 17.11
CA ARG A 330 23.85 -1.64 15.80
C ARG A 330 24.41 -2.99 15.36
N GLU A 331 25.08 -3.72 16.24
CA GLU A 331 25.64 -5.04 15.92
C GLU A 331 24.54 -6.06 15.64
N LEU A 332 23.43 -6.02 16.39
CA LEU A 332 22.24 -6.84 16.09
C LEU A 332 21.69 -6.55 14.68
N ILE A 333 21.44 -5.28 14.36
CA ILE A 333 20.93 -4.84 13.05
C ILE A 333 21.86 -5.31 11.92
N ASN A 334 23.16 -5.03 12.03
CA ASN A 334 24.13 -5.42 11.01
C ASN A 334 24.26 -6.93 10.85
N SER A 335 24.19 -7.68 11.97
CA SER A 335 24.20 -9.14 11.94
C SER A 335 22.98 -9.70 11.21
N ILE A 336 21.78 -9.13 11.42
CA ILE A 336 20.56 -9.51 10.70
C ILE A 336 20.66 -9.15 9.22
N ILE A 337 21.06 -7.92 8.87
CA ILE A 337 21.22 -7.49 7.48
C ILE A 337 22.13 -8.46 6.71
N ASN A 338 23.31 -8.76 7.27
CA ASN A 338 24.25 -9.70 6.66
C ASN A 338 23.64 -11.09 6.51
N THR A 339 22.87 -11.55 7.50
CA THR A 339 22.21 -12.86 7.48
C THR A 339 21.15 -12.95 6.39
N VAL A 340 20.28 -11.93 6.26
CA VAL A 340 19.25 -11.86 5.23
C VAL A 340 19.87 -11.91 3.83
N ILE A 341 20.89 -11.07 3.60
CA ILE A 341 21.56 -10.92 2.30
C ILE A 341 22.33 -12.19 1.91
N SER A 342 23.15 -12.73 2.82
CA SER A 342 24.00 -13.88 2.53
C SER A 342 23.26 -15.21 2.58
N GLY A 343 22.10 -15.25 3.24
CA GLY A 343 21.26 -16.42 3.39
C GLY A 343 20.06 -16.43 2.43
N PRO A 344 18.83 -16.20 2.92
CA PRO A 344 17.62 -16.48 2.15
C PRO A 344 17.48 -15.64 0.87
N VAL A 345 18.00 -14.41 0.81
CA VAL A 345 17.97 -13.60 -0.44
C VAL A 345 18.81 -14.24 -1.54
N LYS A 346 19.98 -14.80 -1.19
CA LYS A 346 20.90 -15.40 -2.16
C LYS A 346 20.46 -16.79 -2.62
N TYR A 347 19.87 -17.58 -1.72
CA TYR A 347 19.65 -19.01 -1.96
C TYR A 347 18.20 -19.44 -2.16
N SER A 348 17.20 -18.58 -1.92
CA SER A 348 15.79 -18.96 -2.11
C SER A 348 15.34 -18.79 -3.56
N GLY A 349 14.66 -19.79 -4.12
CA GLY A 349 13.96 -19.67 -5.40
C GLY A 349 14.85 -19.71 -6.66
N SER A 350 16.05 -20.28 -6.58
CA SER A 350 17.00 -20.41 -7.69
C SER A 350 16.61 -21.43 -8.77
N SER A 351 15.46 -22.11 -8.64
CA SER A 351 15.05 -23.23 -9.49
C SER A 351 14.00 -22.88 -10.56
N PHE A 352 13.60 -21.61 -10.68
CA PHE A 352 12.41 -21.22 -11.45
C PHE A 352 12.68 -20.61 -12.83
N ASP A 353 13.72 -19.79 -12.95
CA ASP A 353 14.25 -19.26 -14.21
C ASP A 353 15.72 -18.83 -13.98
N ASP A 354 16.40 -18.34 -15.03
CA ASP A 354 17.78 -17.83 -14.94
C ASP A 354 17.94 -16.58 -14.04
N LYS A 355 16.85 -16.03 -13.49
CA LYS A 355 16.80 -14.84 -12.64
C LYS A 355 16.40 -15.19 -11.20
N SER A 356 17.20 -14.74 -10.24
CA SER A 356 16.96 -14.94 -8.80
C SER A 356 15.58 -14.47 -8.35
N PHE A 357 14.92 -15.21 -7.44
CA PHE A 357 13.61 -14.81 -6.90
C PHE A 357 13.67 -13.53 -6.05
N PHE A 358 14.75 -13.37 -5.29
CA PHE A 358 15.10 -12.14 -4.59
C PHE A 358 16.36 -11.52 -5.19
N ILE A 359 16.44 -10.20 -5.16
CA ILE A 359 17.63 -9.44 -5.58
C ILE A 359 17.97 -8.33 -4.58
N ILE A 360 19.20 -7.86 -4.63
CA ILE A 360 19.67 -6.76 -3.80
C ILE A 360 19.65 -5.48 -4.64
N GLY A 361 18.99 -4.45 -4.13
CA GLY A 361 18.92 -3.14 -4.77
C GLY A 361 20.07 -2.21 -4.37
N GLN A 362 19.80 -0.90 -4.42
CA GLN A 362 20.78 0.14 -4.09
C GLN A 362 20.87 0.37 -2.57
N GLY A 363 22.01 0.90 -2.12
CA GLY A 363 22.26 1.30 -0.73
C GLY A 363 23.35 0.49 -0.03
N SER A 364 23.60 0.80 1.24
CA SER A 364 24.65 0.16 2.04
C SER A 364 24.18 -1.17 2.63
N LYS A 365 25.02 -2.21 2.55
CA LYS A 365 24.78 -3.51 3.19
C LYS A 365 25.07 -3.49 4.70
N THR A 366 25.41 -2.33 5.27
CA THR A 366 25.63 -2.14 6.70
C THR A 366 25.13 -0.75 7.13
N PHE A 367 24.65 -0.67 8.36
CA PHE A 367 24.42 0.59 9.05
C PHE A 367 25.74 1.07 9.68
N ALA A 368 26.28 2.16 9.13
CA ALA A 368 27.57 2.71 9.54
C ALA A 368 27.47 3.41 10.91
N LYS A 369 28.58 3.41 11.66
CA LYS A 369 28.73 4.25 12.85
C LYS A 369 28.91 5.70 12.40
N ARG A 370 27.81 6.43 12.22
CA ARG A 370 27.78 7.87 11.95
C ARG A 370 27.26 8.62 13.18
N ASN A 371 27.33 9.95 13.18
CA ASN A 371 26.74 10.82 14.21
C ASN A 371 25.19 10.83 14.19
N GLN A 372 24.56 9.70 13.88
CA GLN A 372 23.12 9.56 13.68
C GLN A 372 22.57 8.55 14.70
N SER A 373 21.38 8.82 15.23
CA SER A 373 20.65 7.87 16.07
C SER A 373 20.12 6.69 15.27
N ILE A 374 19.94 5.54 15.94
CA ILE A 374 19.31 4.36 15.34
C ILE A 374 17.80 4.46 15.54
N ASN A 375 17.06 4.59 14.44
CA ASN A 375 15.59 4.61 14.39
C ASN A 375 15.11 4.10 13.01
N PRO A 376 13.81 3.79 12.83
CA PRO A 376 13.30 3.31 11.55
C PRO A 376 13.66 4.21 10.36
N LYS A 377 13.53 5.53 10.51
CA LYS A 377 13.84 6.49 9.44
C LYS A 377 15.32 6.42 9.03
N SER A 378 16.25 6.48 9.98
CA SER A 378 17.68 6.44 9.69
C SER A 378 18.12 5.13 9.03
N LEU A 379 17.48 4.01 9.38
CA LEU A 379 17.73 2.72 8.73
C LEU A 379 17.15 2.68 7.31
N ILE A 380 15.93 3.18 7.09
CA ILE A 380 15.31 3.26 5.75
C ILE A 380 16.18 4.07 4.78
N GLU A 381 16.73 5.21 5.25
CA GLU A 381 17.53 6.12 4.42
C GLU A 381 18.96 5.63 4.17
N SER A 382 19.50 4.79 5.06
CA SER A 382 20.93 4.41 5.03
C SER A 382 21.21 3.01 4.51
N CYS A 383 20.23 2.09 4.58
CA CYS A 383 20.45 0.69 4.26
C CYS A 383 19.97 0.32 2.85
N VAL A 384 20.46 -0.82 2.39
CA VAL A 384 20.14 -1.39 1.06
C VAL A 384 18.65 -1.78 0.95
N THR A 385 18.13 -1.82 -0.27
CA THR A 385 16.80 -2.40 -0.54
C THR A 385 16.89 -3.87 -0.96
N ILE A 386 15.84 -4.66 -0.69
CA ILE A 386 15.68 -6.03 -1.19
C ILE A 386 14.48 -6.08 -2.14
N GLY A 387 14.71 -6.61 -3.34
CA GLY A 387 13.72 -6.84 -4.37
C GLY A 387 13.14 -8.25 -4.29
N ILE A 388 11.83 -8.39 -4.45
CA ILE A 388 11.11 -9.65 -4.68
C ILE A 388 10.46 -9.61 -6.07
N LYS A 389 10.37 -10.75 -6.77
CA LYS A 389 9.67 -10.81 -8.07
C LYS A 389 8.26 -10.23 -7.97
N GLN A 390 7.92 -9.36 -8.91
CA GLN A 390 6.66 -8.62 -8.92
C GLN A 390 5.43 -9.53 -8.86
N SER A 391 5.45 -10.64 -9.59
CA SER A 391 4.37 -11.64 -9.55
C SER A 391 4.10 -12.22 -8.17
N ALA A 392 5.14 -12.47 -7.37
CA ALA A 392 4.97 -13.01 -6.03
C ALA A 392 4.52 -11.92 -5.04
N TYR A 393 5.07 -10.71 -5.19
CA TYR A 393 4.63 -9.58 -4.40
C TYR A 393 3.14 -9.29 -4.57
N HIS A 394 2.56 -9.41 -5.77
CA HIS A 394 1.11 -9.22 -5.97
C HIS A 394 0.27 -10.20 -5.15
N GLU A 395 0.71 -11.45 -5.00
CA GLU A 395 0.01 -12.44 -4.18
C GLU A 395 0.13 -12.10 -2.69
N LEU A 396 1.33 -11.66 -2.25
CA LEU A 396 1.52 -11.18 -0.87
C LEU A 396 0.69 -9.93 -0.57
N TYR A 397 0.50 -9.04 -1.55
CA TYR A 397 -0.33 -7.86 -1.39
C TYR A 397 -1.83 -8.23 -1.24
N ARG A 398 -2.33 -9.19 -2.04
CA ARG A 398 -3.75 -9.60 -2.03
C ARG A 398 -4.11 -10.57 -0.91
N TYR A 399 -3.29 -11.59 -0.72
CA TYR A 399 -3.55 -12.73 0.16
C TYR A 399 -2.57 -12.79 1.34
N GLY A 400 -1.89 -11.69 1.65
CA GLY A 400 -0.80 -11.64 2.62
C GLY A 400 -1.15 -12.18 4.01
N SER A 401 -2.39 -11.99 4.47
CA SER A 401 -2.83 -12.56 5.75
C SER A 401 -2.89 -14.08 5.75
N TRP A 402 -3.51 -14.67 4.72
CA TRP A 402 -3.59 -16.13 4.58
C TRP A 402 -2.21 -16.75 4.33
N ILE A 403 -1.37 -16.07 3.55
CA ILE A 403 0.01 -16.49 3.30
C ILE A 403 0.82 -16.41 4.61
N GLU A 404 0.67 -15.35 5.40
CA GLU A 404 1.33 -15.22 6.71
C GLU A 404 0.95 -16.34 7.66
N ASP A 405 -0.34 -16.68 7.78
CA ASP A 405 -0.82 -17.75 8.66
C ASP A 405 -0.23 -19.12 8.24
N SER A 406 -0.23 -19.39 6.93
CA SER A 406 0.39 -20.59 6.35
C SER A 406 1.89 -20.66 6.65
N ILE A 407 2.61 -19.54 6.49
CA ILE A 407 4.05 -19.46 6.79
C ILE A 407 4.29 -19.67 8.28
N THR A 408 3.47 -19.09 9.16
CA THR A 408 3.58 -19.21 10.62
C THR A 408 3.43 -20.67 11.06
N LEU A 409 2.44 -21.38 10.51
CA LEU A 409 2.26 -22.81 10.80
C LEU A 409 3.42 -23.66 10.27
N ARG A 410 3.95 -23.35 9.07
CA ARG A 410 5.11 -24.06 8.51
C ARG A 410 6.39 -23.80 9.32
N TRP A 411 6.59 -22.57 9.77
CA TRP A 411 7.68 -22.21 10.69
C TRP A 411 7.55 -23.02 11.98
N ALA A 412 6.37 -23.02 12.61
CA ALA A 412 6.10 -23.77 13.82
C ALA A 412 6.42 -25.27 13.70
N ARG A 413 5.94 -25.91 12.63
CA ARG A 413 6.24 -27.34 12.34
C ARG A 413 7.73 -27.60 12.12
N PHE A 414 8.42 -26.66 11.48
CA PHE A 414 9.86 -26.78 11.28
C PHE A 414 10.61 -26.67 12.61
N THR A 415 10.26 -25.72 13.47
CA THR A 415 10.86 -25.55 14.80
C THR A 415 10.57 -26.73 15.73
N GLU A 416 9.37 -27.29 15.71
CA GLU A 416 9.04 -28.53 16.44
C GLU A 416 9.93 -29.69 15.99
N LYS A 417 10.12 -29.88 14.68
CA LYS A 417 11.02 -30.90 14.12
C LYS A 417 12.49 -30.69 14.52
N LEU A 418 12.93 -29.44 14.70
CA LEU A 418 14.27 -29.15 15.23
C LEU A 418 14.36 -29.51 16.71
N SER A 419 13.36 -29.13 17.49
CA SER A 419 13.29 -29.34 18.95
C SER A 419 13.22 -30.82 19.32
N SER A 420 12.47 -31.62 18.57
CA SER A 420 12.39 -33.07 18.77
C SER A 420 13.75 -33.76 18.62
N LYS A 421 14.66 -33.20 17.81
CA LYS A 421 16.02 -33.73 17.63
C LYS A 421 16.95 -33.35 18.78
N SER A 422 16.70 -32.24 19.47
CA SER A 422 17.47 -31.83 20.65
C SER A 422 16.89 -32.34 21.98
N GLY A 423 15.75 -33.04 21.95
CA GLY A 423 15.11 -33.60 23.14
C GLY A 423 14.18 -32.61 23.87
N SER A 424 13.94 -31.43 23.30
CA SER A 424 13.02 -30.41 23.83
C SER A 424 11.58 -30.70 23.40
N ASN A 425 10.64 -30.67 24.36
CA ASN A 425 9.21 -30.92 24.11
C ASN A 425 8.47 -29.62 23.70
N ILE A 426 8.92 -28.98 22.63
CA ILE A 426 8.31 -27.75 22.09
C ILE A 426 7.42 -28.14 20.92
N THR A 427 6.12 -27.84 21.03
CA THR A 427 5.14 -28.19 20.00
C THR A 427 4.96 -27.07 18.97
N SER A 428 4.38 -27.39 17.81
CA SER A 428 3.93 -26.36 16.87
C SER A 428 2.97 -25.36 17.51
N GLY A 429 2.11 -25.80 18.43
CA GLY A 429 1.14 -24.94 19.13
C GLY A 429 1.82 -23.88 20.00
N ASP A 430 2.91 -24.25 20.67
CA ASP A 430 3.72 -23.31 21.47
C ASP A 430 4.33 -22.22 20.58
N ILE A 431 4.88 -22.61 19.42
CA ILE A 431 5.50 -21.67 18.49
C ILE A 431 4.48 -20.73 17.84
N VAL A 432 3.32 -21.26 17.42
CA VAL A 432 2.22 -20.42 16.92
C VAL A 432 1.81 -19.43 18.01
N THR A 433 1.61 -19.89 19.24
CA THR A 433 1.27 -19.02 20.37
C THR A 433 2.29 -17.90 20.55
N LEU A 434 3.59 -18.22 20.54
CA LEU A 434 4.66 -17.24 20.68
C LEU A 434 4.69 -16.23 19.53
N LEU A 435 4.62 -16.69 18.27
CA LEU A 435 4.66 -15.81 17.10
C LEU A 435 3.42 -14.91 16.98
N SER A 436 2.28 -15.37 17.49
CA SER A 436 1.02 -14.63 17.58
C SER A 436 0.92 -13.71 18.80
N ARG A 437 1.86 -13.76 19.76
CA ARG A 437 1.84 -12.83 20.91
C ARG A 437 2.00 -11.39 20.43
N ASP A 438 1.22 -10.50 21.05
CA ASP A 438 1.41 -9.08 20.90
C ASP A 438 2.28 -8.54 22.05
N PHE A 439 3.48 -8.06 21.73
CA PHE A 439 4.36 -7.43 22.70
C PHE A 439 4.15 -5.91 22.80
N ILE A 440 3.47 -5.30 21.84
CA ILE A 440 3.16 -3.87 21.80
C ILE A 440 1.70 -3.71 22.23
N ALA A 441 1.33 -4.27 23.39
CA ALA A 441 -0.06 -4.40 23.83
C ALA A 441 -0.90 -3.11 23.65
N GLU A 442 -2.21 -3.29 23.46
CA GLU A 442 -3.28 -2.26 23.42
C GLU A 442 -3.19 -1.18 24.53
N ARG A 443 -2.47 -1.47 25.62
CA ARG A 443 -2.21 -0.56 26.74
C ARG A 443 -1.14 0.51 26.48
N ASP A 444 -0.44 0.51 25.34
CA ASP A 444 0.56 1.56 25.03
C ASP A 444 -0.05 2.91 24.60
N THR A 445 -1.36 3.11 24.84
CA THR A 445 -1.99 4.41 24.76
C THR A 445 -1.62 5.34 25.93
N LEU A 446 -0.90 4.85 26.95
CA LEU A 446 -0.52 5.62 28.14
C LEU A 446 0.29 6.88 27.80
N PHE A 447 1.17 6.82 26.81
CA PHE A 447 1.91 8.01 26.38
C PHE A 447 0.98 9.04 25.74
N ALA A 448 0.15 8.63 24.78
CA ALA A 448 -0.83 9.50 24.14
C ALA A 448 -1.81 10.11 25.17
N ARG A 449 -2.29 9.31 26.14
CA ARG A 449 -3.10 9.77 27.26
C ARG A 449 -2.39 10.86 28.07
N LYS A 450 -1.12 10.69 28.43
CA LYS A 450 -0.36 11.74 29.13
C LYS A 450 -0.25 13.03 28.31
N VAL A 451 -0.10 12.92 26.99
CA VAL A 451 -0.08 14.08 26.09
C VAL A 451 -1.43 14.79 26.10
N TYR A 452 -2.55 14.06 25.97
CA TYR A 452 -3.89 14.66 25.98
C TYR A 452 -4.32 15.20 27.35
N ASP A 453 -3.88 14.59 28.45
CA ASP A 453 -4.05 15.15 29.80
C ASP A 453 -3.33 16.50 29.94
N GLN A 454 -2.19 16.68 29.27
CA GLN A 454 -1.50 17.97 29.21
C GLN A 454 -2.22 18.94 28.26
N TYR A 455 -2.72 18.46 27.11
CA TYR A 455 -3.50 19.28 26.17
C TYR A 455 -4.71 19.93 26.87
N GLU A 456 -5.47 19.14 27.64
CA GLU A 456 -6.63 19.67 28.37
C GLU A 456 -6.23 20.76 29.38
N LYS A 457 -5.05 20.64 30.02
CA LYS A 457 -4.53 21.67 30.92
C LYS A 457 -4.10 22.93 30.19
N ASP A 458 -3.43 22.77 29.05
CA ASP A 458 -2.87 23.89 28.27
C ASP A 458 -3.98 24.70 27.58
N TYR A 459 -5.06 24.06 27.13
CA TYR A 459 -6.14 24.69 26.34
C TYR A 459 -7.50 24.79 27.05
N GLY A 460 -7.65 24.21 28.25
CA GLY A 460 -8.86 24.29 29.08
C GLY A 460 -10.05 23.43 28.62
N GLU A 461 -9.92 22.71 27.51
CA GLU A 461 -10.88 21.73 27.07
C GLU A 461 -10.26 20.62 26.21
N LEU A 462 -10.84 19.43 26.28
CA LEU A 462 -10.61 18.33 25.36
C LEU A 462 -11.91 18.02 24.60
N ARG A 463 -11.79 17.68 23.32
CA ARG A 463 -12.93 17.33 22.47
C ARG A 463 -12.73 15.92 21.92
N SER A 464 -13.84 15.22 21.70
CA SER A 464 -13.79 13.97 20.95
C SER A 464 -13.40 14.27 19.52
N VAL A 465 -12.40 13.56 19.00
CA VAL A 465 -11.97 13.71 17.61
C VAL A 465 -13.08 13.36 16.63
N TRP A 466 -14.02 12.49 17.01
CA TRP A 466 -15.11 12.07 16.14
C TRP A 466 -16.25 13.09 16.14
N SER A 467 -16.80 13.47 17.30
CA SER A 467 -17.98 14.35 17.35
C SER A 467 -17.69 15.84 17.54
N SER A 468 -16.43 16.20 17.79
CA SER A 468 -16.01 17.55 18.20
C SER A 468 -16.68 18.05 19.51
N LYS A 469 -17.42 17.19 20.22
CA LYS A 469 -18.06 17.53 21.49
C LYS A 469 -17.02 17.57 22.60
N LYS A 470 -17.18 18.52 23.53
CA LYS A 470 -16.35 18.59 24.74
C LYS A 470 -16.51 17.30 25.56
N ILE A 471 -15.40 16.74 26.01
CA ILE A 471 -15.34 15.53 26.83
C ILE A 471 -14.48 15.78 28.07
N SER A 472 -14.98 15.35 29.23
CA SER A 472 -14.23 15.38 30.50
C SER A 472 -13.67 14.00 30.88
N THR A 473 -14.21 12.95 30.28
CA THR A 473 -13.70 11.57 30.37
C THR A 473 -13.55 11.04 28.96
N TYR A 474 -12.37 10.52 28.62
CA TYR A 474 -12.05 10.08 27.28
C TYR A 474 -11.29 8.75 27.28
N GLU A 475 -11.30 8.10 26.12
CA GLU A 475 -10.43 6.99 25.76
C GLU A 475 -9.56 7.40 24.57
N VAL A 476 -8.41 6.75 24.42
CA VAL A 476 -7.56 6.92 23.24
C VAL A 476 -8.00 5.87 22.24
N ASP A 477 -8.59 6.31 21.14
CA ASP A 477 -9.11 5.46 20.07
C ASP A 477 -8.14 5.46 18.88
N HIS A 478 -8.13 4.36 18.15
CA HIS A 478 -7.30 4.17 16.97
C HIS A 478 -8.03 4.60 15.70
N VAL A 479 -7.41 5.41 14.85
CA VAL A 479 -7.97 5.74 13.53
C VAL A 479 -8.11 4.47 12.68
N MET A 480 -7.03 3.70 12.60
CA MET A 480 -6.96 2.36 12.03
C MET A 480 -7.06 1.34 13.17
N PRO A 481 -8.06 0.44 13.17
CA PRO A 481 -8.25 -0.53 14.24
C PRO A 481 -6.99 -1.34 14.54
N TYR A 482 -6.67 -1.44 15.83
CA TYR A 482 -5.50 -2.17 16.29
C TYR A 482 -5.58 -3.66 15.92
N SER A 483 -6.76 -4.26 15.95
CA SER A 483 -7.03 -5.64 15.53
C SER A 483 -6.60 -5.95 14.08
N VAL A 484 -6.40 -4.93 13.25
CA VAL A 484 -6.04 -5.07 11.84
C VAL A 484 -4.55 -4.83 11.61
N TYR A 485 -3.97 -3.84 12.28
CA TYR A 485 -2.62 -3.34 11.99
C TYR A 485 -1.62 -3.44 13.15
N ALA A 486 -2.07 -3.76 14.37
CA ALA A 486 -1.27 -3.74 15.60
C ALA A 486 -0.38 -2.48 15.70
N ASN A 487 -0.94 -1.32 15.33
CA ASN A 487 -0.21 -0.06 15.21
C ASN A 487 -0.62 0.90 16.33
N ASN A 488 0.35 1.25 17.18
CA ASN A 488 0.23 2.21 18.28
C ASN A 488 1.04 3.50 18.02
N ASP A 489 1.33 3.81 16.75
CA ASP A 489 1.95 5.06 16.37
C ASP A 489 1.08 6.22 16.81
N LEU A 490 1.71 7.31 17.22
CA LEU A 490 1.05 8.48 17.79
C LEU A 490 0.12 9.19 16.80
N TRP A 491 0.32 9.05 15.49
CA TRP A 491 -0.63 9.55 14.49
C TRP A 491 -1.95 8.75 14.50
N ASN A 492 -1.91 7.48 14.91
CA ASN A 492 -3.05 6.59 14.92
C ASN A 492 -3.90 6.75 16.19
N LEU A 493 -3.37 7.38 17.25
CA LEU A 493 -3.98 7.48 18.57
C LEU A 493 -4.62 8.84 18.78
N LEU A 494 -5.94 8.91 18.93
CA LEU A 494 -6.70 10.17 19.08
C LEU A 494 -7.71 10.11 20.23
N PRO A 495 -8.07 11.24 20.87
CA PRO A 495 -8.98 11.22 22.02
C PRO A 495 -10.44 11.12 21.54
N ALA A 496 -11.20 10.18 22.09
CA ALA A 496 -12.61 9.98 21.79
C ALA A 496 -13.41 9.75 23.07
N SER A 497 -14.74 9.92 23.03
CA SER A 497 -15.58 9.49 24.14
C SER A 497 -15.64 7.96 24.19
N LYS A 498 -15.81 7.39 25.40
CA LYS A 498 -15.99 5.95 25.59
C LYS A 498 -17.14 5.37 24.77
N LYS A 499 -18.22 6.14 24.58
CA LYS A 499 -19.37 5.72 23.78
C LYS A 499 -19.00 5.56 22.30
N GLU A 500 -18.27 6.54 21.75
CA GLU A 500 -17.87 6.54 20.34
C GLU A 500 -16.81 5.48 20.07
N ASN A 501 -15.80 5.37 20.94
CA ASN A 501 -14.78 4.32 20.83
C ASN A 501 -15.43 2.93 20.87
N GLY A 502 -16.36 2.70 21.81
CA GLY A 502 -17.10 1.45 21.92
C GLY A 502 -18.03 1.17 20.73
N SER A 503 -18.70 2.19 20.17
CA SER A 503 -19.55 2.00 18.99
C SER A 503 -18.75 1.78 17.72
N LYS A 504 -17.59 2.42 17.59
CA LYS A 504 -16.66 2.22 16.47
C LYS A 504 -16.02 0.84 16.54
N SER A 505 -15.49 0.46 17.69
CA SER A 505 -14.82 -0.83 17.91
C SER A 505 -13.80 -1.11 16.78
N ASP A 506 -13.88 -2.28 16.14
CA ASP A 506 -13.00 -2.70 15.04
C ASP A 506 -13.44 -2.18 13.65
N MET A 507 -14.43 -1.29 13.57
CA MET A 507 -14.86 -0.69 12.31
C MET A 507 -13.95 0.45 11.87
N LEU A 508 -13.92 0.69 10.57
CA LEU A 508 -13.18 1.78 9.95
C LEU A 508 -14.03 3.04 9.97
N VAL A 509 -13.47 4.17 10.38
CA VAL A 509 -14.17 5.46 10.27
C VAL A 509 -14.55 5.77 8.81
N SER A 510 -15.70 6.41 8.62
CA SER A 510 -16.17 6.85 7.30
C SER A 510 -15.29 7.98 6.75
N MET A 511 -15.22 8.06 5.42
CA MET A 511 -14.47 9.12 4.75
C MET A 511 -15.09 10.50 4.97
N ASP A 512 -16.42 10.58 5.03
CA ASP A 512 -17.13 11.80 5.36
C ASP A 512 -16.77 12.30 6.76
N LEU A 513 -16.63 11.39 7.73
CA LEU A 513 -16.23 11.73 9.09
C LEU A 513 -14.79 12.22 9.15
N ILE A 514 -13.84 11.55 8.48
CA ILE A 514 -12.45 12.02 8.37
C ILE A 514 -12.39 13.43 7.78
N ASN A 515 -13.10 13.67 6.67
CA ASN A 515 -13.13 14.98 6.02
C ASN A 515 -13.72 16.07 6.93
N LYS A 516 -14.81 15.75 7.65
CA LYS A 516 -15.44 16.66 8.60
C LYS A 516 -14.54 16.98 9.79
N GLN A 517 -13.78 16.00 10.29
CA GLN A 517 -12.95 16.13 11.50
C GLN A 517 -11.49 16.48 11.23
N LYS A 518 -11.11 16.62 9.95
CA LYS A 518 -9.77 16.94 9.47
C LYS A 518 -9.03 17.98 10.32
N ASN A 519 -9.66 19.14 10.57
CA ASN A 519 -9.01 20.24 11.29
C ASN A 519 -8.68 19.90 12.75
N LEU A 520 -9.57 19.15 13.42
CA LEU A 520 -9.38 18.73 14.80
C LEU A 520 -8.30 17.64 14.91
N MET A 521 -8.30 16.68 13.98
CA MET A 521 -7.22 15.67 13.87
C MET A 521 -5.86 16.33 13.72
N ILE A 522 -5.75 17.30 12.79
CA ILE A 522 -4.51 18.06 12.58
C ILE A 522 -4.08 18.78 13.85
N THR A 523 -5.01 19.41 14.58
CA THR A 523 -4.69 20.10 15.84
C THR A 523 -4.08 19.14 16.87
N TYR A 524 -4.64 17.92 17.00
CA TYR A 524 -4.08 16.92 17.90
C TYR A 524 -2.72 16.39 17.45
N TRP A 525 -2.53 16.18 16.15
CA TRP A 525 -1.23 15.75 15.62
C TRP A 525 -0.15 16.83 15.76
N GLU A 526 -0.47 18.10 15.57
CA GLU A 526 0.47 19.20 15.82
C GLU A 526 0.91 19.25 17.27
N TYR A 527 -0.04 19.10 18.20
CA TYR A 527 0.30 19.08 19.61
C TYR A 527 1.10 17.82 20.01
N MET A 528 0.74 16.67 19.44
CA MET A 528 1.50 15.43 19.63
C MET A 528 2.94 15.58 19.11
N LYS A 529 3.11 16.22 17.95
CA LYS A 529 4.40 16.58 17.39
C LYS A 529 5.18 17.53 18.30
N ASP A 530 4.55 18.56 18.86
CA ASP A 530 5.20 19.48 19.81
C ASP A 530 5.76 18.74 21.04
N LYS A 531 4.97 17.83 21.62
CA LYS A 531 5.37 17.09 22.83
C LYS A 531 6.29 15.90 22.59
N ALA A 532 6.28 15.34 21.38
CA ALA A 532 6.95 14.08 21.04
C ALA A 532 7.66 14.12 19.68
N SER A 533 8.27 15.27 19.34
CA SER A 533 8.77 15.61 18.00
C SER A 533 9.45 14.46 17.27
N GLU A 534 10.59 13.97 17.75
CA GLU A 534 11.35 12.91 17.04
C GLU A 534 10.52 11.63 16.83
N ARG A 535 9.81 11.17 17.87
CA ARG A 535 8.99 9.95 17.79
C ARG A 535 7.85 10.11 16.78
N PHE A 536 7.06 11.18 16.91
CA PHE A 536 5.94 11.43 16.01
C PHE A 536 6.42 11.56 14.56
N GLU A 537 7.53 12.27 14.35
CA GLU A 537 8.12 12.47 13.04
C GLU A 537 8.60 11.15 12.41
N HIS A 538 9.27 10.29 13.18
CA HIS A 538 9.73 8.98 12.71
C HIS A 538 8.57 8.05 12.40
N GLU A 539 7.53 8.01 13.24
CA GLU A 539 6.35 7.16 13.04
C GLU A 539 5.55 7.59 11.80
N VAL A 540 5.34 8.89 11.58
CA VAL A 540 4.70 9.39 10.35
C VAL A 540 5.53 9.05 9.11
N TYR A 541 6.84 9.25 9.17
CA TYR A 541 7.71 8.90 8.05
C TYR A 541 7.68 7.40 7.77
N SER A 542 7.88 6.56 8.78
CA SER A 542 7.97 5.10 8.61
C SER A 542 6.63 4.45 8.23
N SER A 543 5.48 5.03 8.63
CA SER A 543 4.16 4.53 8.22
C SER A 543 3.72 5.03 6.83
N PHE A 544 4.04 6.27 6.45
CA PHE A 544 3.46 6.88 5.23
C PHE A 544 4.45 7.46 4.22
N LYS A 545 5.76 7.40 4.49
CA LYS A 545 6.81 8.05 3.69
C LYS A 545 6.59 9.56 3.50
N ILE A 546 6.00 10.18 4.52
CA ILE A 546 5.76 11.63 4.55
C ILE A 546 6.88 12.26 5.36
N ASP A 547 7.55 13.27 4.80
CA ASP A 547 8.46 14.11 5.58
C ASP A 547 7.66 15.09 6.45
N PRO A 548 7.63 14.91 7.79
CA PRO A 548 6.86 15.74 8.71
C PRO A 548 7.46 17.14 8.91
N VAL A 549 8.59 17.44 8.29
CA VAL A 549 9.19 18.78 8.23
C VAL A 549 8.63 19.59 7.05
N SER A 550 8.03 18.94 6.05
CA SER A 550 7.38 19.62 4.93
C SER A 550 6.18 20.45 5.39
N SER A 551 6.03 21.69 4.92
CA SER A 551 4.85 22.53 5.21
C SER A 551 3.50 21.86 4.87
N SER A 552 3.52 20.86 3.98
CA SER A 552 2.35 20.10 3.51
C SER A 552 2.09 18.79 4.27
N TRP A 553 2.85 18.46 5.32
CA TRP A 553 2.78 17.13 5.97
C TRP A 553 1.39 16.81 6.53
N LYS A 554 0.67 17.82 7.03
CA LYS A 554 -0.66 17.69 7.64
C LYS A 554 -1.68 17.15 6.65
N ASP A 555 -1.79 17.81 5.49
CA ASP A 555 -2.72 17.41 4.44
C ASP A 555 -2.34 16.05 3.85
N LYS A 556 -1.04 15.81 3.65
CA LYS A 556 -0.53 14.53 3.18
C LYS A 556 -0.87 13.39 4.14
N LEU A 557 -0.79 13.61 5.45
CA LEU A 557 -1.10 12.59 6.46
C LEU A 557 -2.59 12.24 6.46
N VAL A 558 -3.49 13.24 6.39
CA VAL A 558 -4.94 13.00 6.27
C VAL A 558 -5.25 12.17 5.01
N LEU A 559 -4.66 12.52 3.88
CA LEU A 559 -4.85 11.80 2.62
C LEU A 559 -4.30 10.37 2.68
N ALA A 560 -3.12 10.18 3.27
CA ALA A 560 -2.50 8.86 3.36
C ALA A 560 -3.30 7.91 4.28
N ILE A 561 -3.85 8.43 5.38
CA ILE A 561 -4.76 7.69 6.27
C ILE A 561 -6.06 7.35 5.53
N SER A 562 -6.63 8.31 4.81
CA SER A 562 -7.84 8.14 4.01
C SER A 562 -7.70 7.00 2.99
N GLU A 563 -6.62 7.03 2.20
CA GLU A 563 -6.30 5.97 1.25
C GLU A 563 -6.09 4.62 1.95
N GLN A 564 -5.41 4.62 3.09
CA GLN A 564 -5.17 3.38 3.85
C GLN A 564 -6.47 2.76 4.37
N LEU A 565 -7.41 3.57 4.88
CA LEU A 565 -8.73 3.12 5.29
C LEU A 565 -9.47 2.44 4.14
N GLU A 566 -9.44 3.01 2.93
CA GLU A 566 -10.06 2.40 1.73
C GLU A 566 -9.41 1.08 1.32
N ILE A 567 -8.08 1.05 1.23
CA ILE A 567 -7.34 -0.19 0.93
C ILE A 567 -7.71 -1.27 1.95
N THR A 568 -7.75 -0.92 3.23
CA THR A 568 -8.10 -1.84 4.31
C THR A 568 -9.52 -2.37 4.15
N SER A 569 -10.49 -1.48 3.89
CA SER A 569 -11.89 -1.87 3.69
C SER A 569 -12.02 -2.82 2.49
N SER A 570 -11.34 -2.53 1.39
CA SER A 570 -11.37 -3.36 0.18
C SER A 570 -10.73 -4.74 0.37
N ILE A 571 -9.59 -4.82 1.07
CA ILE A 571 -8.84 -6.08 1.23
C ILE A 571 -9.45 -6.93 2.34
N ARG A 572 -9.90 -6.30 3.44
CA ARG A 572 -10.34 -7.00 4.66
C ARG A 572 -11.86 -7.08 4.82
N GLY A 573 -12.63 -6.37 3.99
CA GLY A 573 -14.10 -6.36 4.05
C GLY A 573 -14.66 -5.75 5.34
N LEU A 574 -13.91 -4.85 5.99
CA LEU A 574 -14.33 -4.22 7.24
C LEU A 574 -15.43 -3.19 7.01
N LYS A 575 -16.40 -3.15 7.94
CA LYS A 575 -17.51 -2.20 7.92
C LYS A 575 -17.02 -0.78 8.20
N ARG A 576 -17.76 0.18 7.65
CA ARG A 576 -17.61 1.60 7.95
C ARG A 576 -18.47 1.99 9.15
N TRP A 577 -17.95 2.90 9.97
CA TRP A 577 -18.64 3.49 11.10
C TRP A 577 -18.73 5.01 10.94
N ASP A 578 -19.89 5.55 11.30
CA ASP A 578 -20.15 6.98 11.45
C ASP A 578 -20.84 7.24 12.80
N ILE A 579 -20.89 8.48 13.25
CA ILE A 579 -21.43 8.83 14.58
C ILE A 579 -22.93 8.53 14.73
N ASN A 580 -23.64 8.49 13.60
CA ASN A 580 -25.08 8.26 13.54
C ASN A 580 -25.46 6.81 13.21
N THR A 581 -24.47 5.93 12.96
CA THR A 581 -24.68 4.47 12.83
C THR A 581 -24.58 3.80 14.18
#